data_AF-A0A6H0T859-F1
#
_entry.id   AF-A0A6H0T859-F1
#
_cell.length_a   1.000
_cell.length_b   1.000
_cell.length_c   1.000
_cell.angle_alpha   90.00
_cell.angle_beta   90.00
_cell.angle_gamma   90.00
#
_symmetry.space_group_name_H-M   'P 1'
#
loop_
_entity.id
_entity.type
_entity.pdbx_description
1 polymer ?
#
loop_
_entity_poly.entity_id
_entity_poly.type
_entity_poly.pdbx_seq_one_letter_code
_entity_poly.pdbx_strand_id
1 'polypeptide(L)' 'MYQYYLADIGDNKQKLIRGMPSDWLSFAVYEPEQEDWDQKFGTFWADKILVSDFSDYDEISEKEAIRFIKVH' A
#
# COMPACT_ATOMS: atom_id res chain seq x y z
N MET A 1 8.46 -11.87 -2.39
CA MET A 1 8.62 -10.61 -3.16
C MET A 1 7.42 -9.75 -2.82
N TYR A 2 7.61 -8.46 -2.56
CA TYR A 2 6.48 -7.59 -2.22
C TYR A 2 5.62 -7.33 -3.45
N GLN A 3 4.31 -7.36 -3.27
CA GLN A 3 3.34 -6.75 -4.16
C GLN A 3 3.08 -5.33 -3.68
N TYR A 4 2.72 -4.46 -4.63
CA TYR A 4 2.50 -3.04 -4.38
C TYR A 4 1.09 -2.68 -4.78
N TYR A 5 0.47 -1.84 -3.97
CA TYR A 5 -0.92 -1.44 -4.16
C TYR A 5 -1.03 0.07 -3.97
N LEU A 6 -1.85 0.70 -4.78
CA LEU A 6 -2.20 2.11 -4.64
C LEU A 6 -3.68 2.19 -4.27
N ALA A 7 -3.96 2.55 -3.02
CA ALA A 7 -5.33 2.68 -2.54
C ALA A 7 -5.79 4.13 -2.55
N ASP A 8 -7.01 4.36 -3.03
CA ASP A 8 -7.68 5.64 -2.91
C ASP A 8 -8.35 5.72 -1.53
N ILE A 9 -8.00 6.74 -0.75
CA ILE A 9 -8.56 6.96 0.59
C ILE A 9 -9.55 8.14 0.63
N GLY A 10 -9.98 8.61 -0.54
CA GLY A 10 -10.85 9.78 -0.67
C GLY A 10 -10.09 11.10 -0.60
N ASP A 11 -10.82 12.20 -0.82
CA ASP A 11 -10.26 13.56 -0.86
C ASP A 11 -9.09 13.73 -1.85
N ASN A 12 -9.11 12.95 -2.95
CA ASN A 12 -8.06 12.92 -3.98
C ASN A 12 -6.67 12.54 -3.41
N LYS A 13 -6.66 11.74 -2.34
CA LYS A 13 -5.44 11.23 -1.67
C LYS A 13 -5.29 9.75 -1.92
N GLN A 14 -4.05 9.35 -2.16
CA GLN A 14 -3.70 7.95 -2.37
C GLN A 14 -2.69 7.51 -1.32
N LYS A 15 -2.80 6.25 -0.90
CA LYS A 15 -1.83 5.57 -0.04
C LYS A 15 -1.12 4.52 -0.85
N LEU A 16 0.21 4.54 -0.84
CA LEU A 16 1.02 3.46 -1.38
C LEU A 16 1.20 2.40 -0.29
N ILE A 17 0.82 1.16 -0.61
CA ILE A 17 0.93 0.00 0.27
C ILE A 17 1.86 -1.01 -0.38
N ARG A 18 2.63 -1.73 0.43
CA ARG A 18 3.33 -2.95 0.00
C ARG A 18 3.01 -4.09 0.95
N GLY A 19 3.03 -5.31 0.46
CA GLY A 19 2.81 -6.50 1.28
C GLY A 19 3.09 -7.79 0.53
N MET A 20 3.23 -8.89 1.26
CA MET A 20 3.26 -10.24 0.68
C MET A 20 1.90 -10.89 0.97
N PRO A 21 1.13 -11.30 -0.04
CA PRO A 21 -0.20 -11.92 0.19
C PRO A 21 -0.18 -13.17 1.09
N SER A 22 0.95 -13.87 1.13
CA SER A 22 1.16 -15.03 2.01
C SER A 22 1.55 -14.67 3.45
N ASP A 23 1.84 -13.41 3.73
CA ASP A 23 2.25 -12.91 5.06
C ASP A 23 1.52 -11.60 5.38
N TRP A 24 0.41 -11.74 6.09
CA TRP A 24 -0.44 -10.62 6.51
C TRP A 24 0.34 -9.54 7.28
N LEU A 25 1.33 -9.94 8.10
CA LEU A 25 2.10 -9.02 8.94
C LEU A 25 3.16 -8.24 8.15
N SER A 26 3.43 -8.63 6.91
CA SER A 26 4.39 -7.95 6.05
C SER A 26 3.86 -6.66 5.42
N PHE A 27 2.55 -6.39 5.54
CA PHE A 27 1.94 -5.22 4.95
C PHE A 27 2.38 -3.94 5.65
N ALA A 28 2.67 -2.91 4.85
CA ALA A 28 3.07 -1.60 5.33
C ALA A 28 2.62 -0.51 4.37
N VAL A 29 2.42 0.68 4.91
CA VAL A 29 2.02 1.88 4.18
C VAL A 29 3.24 2.78 4.04
N TYR A 30 3.47 3.33 2.86
CA TYR A 30 4.51 4.33 2.67
C TYR A 30 4.09 5.66 3.28
N GLU A 31 4.95 6.25 4.12
CA GLU A 31 4.78 7.55 4.75
C GLU A 31 5.81 8.53 4.17
N PRO A 32 5.41 9.38 3.19
CA PRO A 32 6.36 10.26 2.47
C PRO A 32 7.14 11.21 3.38
N GLU A 33 6.51 11.72 4.45
CA GLU A 33 7.14 12.65 5.39
C GLU A 33 8.35 12.07 6.13
N GLN A 34 8.41 10.74 6.24
CA GLN A 34 9.47 10.01 6.92
C GLN A 34 10.35 9.21 5.96
N GLU A 35 10.01 9.20 4.66
CA GLU A 35 10.59 8.34 3.64
C GLU A 35 10.64 6.84 4.05
N ASP A 36 9.70 6.39 4.87
CA ASP A 36 9.71 5.06 5.48
C ASP A 36 8.36 4.34 5.33
N TRP A 37 8.35 3.06 5.69
CA TRP A 37 7.19 2.18 5.61
C TRP A 37 6.61 1.90 7.00
N ASP A 38 5.43 2.44 7.28
CA ASP A 38 4.72 2.25 8.54
C ASP A 38 3.88 0.96 8.53
N GLN A 39 4.19 0.05 9.45
CA GLN A 39 3.45 -1.19 9.67
C GLN A 39 2.25 -1.05 10.61
N LYS A 40 2.08 0.09 11.28
CA LYS A 40 1.02 0.31 12.27
C LYS A 40 -0.38 0.01 11.72
N PHE A 41 -0.60 0.32 10.45
CA PHE A 41 -1.85 0.04 9.74
C PHE A 41 -1.74 -1.12 8.74
N GLY A 42 -0.66 -1.90 8.79
CA GLY A 42 -0.39 -3.00 7.86
C GLY A 42 -1.49 -4.06 7.85
N THR A 43 -1.92 -4.51 9.03
CA THR A 43 -2.98 -5.52 9.15
C THR A 43 -4.34 -5.04 8.64
N PHE A 44 -4.65 -3.76 8.81
CA PHE A 44 -5.85 -3.14 8.25
C PHE A 44 -5.82 -3.19 6.71
N TRP A 45 -4.69 -2.82 6.09
CA TRP A 45 -4.58 -2.84 4.64
C TRP A 45 -4.56 -4.25 4.05
N ALA A 46 -3.92 -5.19 4.72
CA ALA A 46 -3.97 -6.58 4.32
C ALA A 46 -5.40 -7.16 4.39
N ASP A 47 -6.19 -6.81 5.40
CA ASP A 47 -7.61 -7.18 5.45
C ASP A 47 -8.39 -6.57 4.27
N LYS A 48 -8.17 -5.27 4.02
CA LYS A 48 -8.83 -4.56 2.91
C LYS A 48 -8.50 -5.14 1.55
N ILE A 49 -7.24 -5.45 1.29
CA ILE A 49 -6.75 -5.88 -0.02
C ILE A 49 -6.99 -7.37 -0.27
N LEU A 50 -6.86 -8.22 0.76
CA LEU A 50 -6.87 -9.68 0.57
C LEU A 50 -8.22 -10.33 0.90
N VAL A 51 -9.04 -9.71 1.74
CA VAL A 51 -10.23 -10.35 2.31
C VAL A 51 -11.51 -9.56 2.06
N SER A 52 -11.48 -8.24 2.23
CA SER A 52 -12.66 -7.38 2.05
C SER A 52 -13.06 -7.24 0.57
N ASP A 53 -14.33 -6.95 0.31
CA ASP A 53 -14.83 -6.50 -1.01
C ASP A 53 -14.41 -5.05 -1.36
N PHE A 54 -13.34 -4.56 -0.73
CA PHE A 54 -12.82 -3.22 -0.98
C PHE A 54 -12.18 -3.22 -2.37
N SER A 55 -12.62 -2.32 -3.26
CA SER A 55 -12.17 -2.27 -4.66
C SER A 55 -11.51 -0.95 -5.04
N ASP A 56 -11.41 0.00 -4.10
CA ASP A 56 -10.76 1.29 -4.31
C ASP A 56 -9.23 1.17 -4.12
N TYR A 57 -8.63 0.16 -4.76
CA TYR A 57 -7.19 0.00 -4.88
C TYR A 57 -6.81 -0.64 -6.22
N ASP A 58 -5.63 -0.29 -6.72
CA ASP A 58 -5.02 -0.95 -7.87
C ASP A 58 -3.75 -1.67 -7.43
N GLU A 59 -3.54 -2.90 -7.91
CA GLU A 59 -2.22 -3.54 -7.87
C GLU A 59 -1.33 -2.89 -8.93
N ILE A 60 -0.17 -2.40 -8.50
CA ILE A 60 0.77 -1.67 -9.36
C ILE A 60 2.11 -2.39 -9.42
N SER A 61 2.87 -2.12 -10.48
CA SER A 61 4.24 -2.63 -10.57
C SER A 61 5.17 -1.95 -9.57
N GLU A 62 6.26 -2.62 -9.21
CA GLU A 62 7.34 -2.02 -8.40
C GLU A 62 7.88 -0.73 -9.04
N LYS A 63 7.93 -0.68 -10.38
CA LYS A 63 8.35 0.52 -11.12
C LYS A 63 7.41 1.71 -10.90
N GLU A 64 6.11 1.47 -10.80
CA GLU A 64 5.11 2.49 -10.50
C GLU A 64 5.17 2.93 -9.04
N ALA A 65 5.38 1.99 -8.11
CA ALA A 65 5.60 2.30 -6.70
C ALA A 65 6.84 3.21 -6.51
N ILE A 66 7.95 2.89 -7.19
CA ILE A 66 9.16 3.74 -7.17
C ILE A 66 8.88 5.13 -7.74
N ARG A 67 8.05 5.24 -8.78
CA ARG A 67 7.66 6.55 -9.34
C ARG A 67 6.83 7.34 -8.33
N PHE A 68 5.91 6.71 -7.63
CA PHE A 68 5.12 7.34 -6.58
C PHE A 68 6.01 7.92 -5.48
N ILE A 69 6.99 7.14 -5.01
CA ILE A 69 7.97 7.52 -3.99
C ILE A 69 8.86 8.70 -4.44
N LYS A 70 9.18 8.80 -5.74
CA LYS A 70 10.06 9.88 -6.25
C LYS A 70 9.37 11.22 -6.45
N VAL A 71 8.05 11.22 -6.53
CA VAL A 71 7.24 12.41 -6.84
C VAL A 71 6.67 13.05 -5.57
N HIS A 72 6.57 12.27 -4.48
CA HIS A 72 6.26 12.72 -3.14
C HIS A 72 7.54 13.01 -2.36
#